data_AF-A0A9W8HSJ6-F1
#
_entry.id   AF-A0A9W8HSJ6-F1
#
_cell.length_a   1.000
_cell.length_b   1.000
_cell.length_c   1.000
_cell.angle_alpha   90.00
_cell.angle_beta   90.00
_cell.angle_gamma   90.00
#
_symmetry.space_group_name_H-M   'P 1'
#
loop_
_entity.id
_entity.type
_entity.pdbx_description
1 polymer ?
#
loop_
_entity_poly.entity_id
_entity_poly.type
_entity_poly.pdbx_seq_one_letter_code
_entity_poly.pdbx_strand_id
1 'polypeptide(L)'
;LHGLGVKFTCEICGNAIYRGRKAYEKHFLEARHATNMRRLGIPNTRQFHGVAAIDEAQALWERIQKEKKNETVNNDTFEEYEDSEGNVFNKKTYLDLKRQGLI
;
A
#
# COMPACT_ATOMS: atom_id res chain seq x y z
N LEU A 1 0.12 39.64 -8.32
CA LEU A 1 0.54 39.01 -7.05
C LEU A 1 0.92 37.55 -7.33
N HIS A 2 2.21 37.23 -7.38
CA HIS A 2 2.66 35.84 -7.51
C HIS A 2 2.63 35.17 -6.13
N GLY A 3 1.90 34.06 -5.99
CA GLY A 3 1.65 33.32 -4.74
C GLY A 3 2.86 32.64 -4.08
N LEU A 4 3.99 33.34 -4.01
CA LEU A 4 5.26 32.93 -3.37
C LEU A 4 5.21 33.01 -1.84
N GLY A 5 4.10 33.47 -1.24
CA GLY A 5 3.94 33.63 0.20
C GLY A 5 3.50 32.38 0.95
N VAL A 6 3.01 31.34 0.26
CA VAL A 6 2.46 30.14 0.92
C VAL A 6 3.59 29.16 1.23
N LYS A 7 3.76 28.86 2.52
CA LYS A 7 4.70 27.88 3.06
C LYS A 7 3.95 26.57 3.28
N PHE A 8 4.51 25.48 2.80
CA PHE A 8 4.02 24.13 3.05
C PHE A 8 5.07 23.38 3.87
N THR A 9 4.62 22.58 4.82
CA THR A 9 5.48 21.79 5.71
C THR A 9 5.27 20.32 5.44
N CYS A 10 6.35 19.56 5.39
CA CYS A 10 6.29 18.10 5.29
C CYS A 10 6.94 17.47 6.53
N GLU A 11 6.12 16.80 7.34
CA GLU A 11 6.52 16.17 8.60
C GLU A 11 7.38 14.92 8.33
N ILE A 12 7.01 14.12 7.32
CA ILE A 12 7.78 12.95 6.88
C ILE A 12 9.20 13.34 6.45
N CYS A 13 9.40 14.56 5.93
CA CYS A 13 10.71 15.09 5.58
C CYS A 13 11.47 15.73 6.78
N GLY A 14 10.98 15.61 8.01
CA GLY A 14 11.55 16.26 9.20
C GLY A 14 11.17 17.73 9.29
N ASN A 15 9.89 18.05 9.12
CA ASN A 15 9.34 19.41 9.15
C ASN A 15 10.00 20.37 8.14
N ALA A 16 10.38 19.84 6.98
CA ALA A 16 10.96 20.64 5.91
C ALA A 16 9.92 21.62 5.34
N ILE A 17 10.33 22.88 5.16
CA ILE A 17 9.46 23.95 4.64
C ILE A 17 9.71 24.13 3.14
N TYR A 18 8.67 23.95 2.34
CA TYR A 18 8.66 24.21 0.91
C TYR A 18 7.90 25.51 0.61
N ARG A 19 8.48 26.36 -0.23
CA ARG A 19 7.87 27.64 -0.63
C ARG A 19 7.17 27.46 -1.98
N GLY A 20 5.86 27.63 -1.99
CA GLY A 20 5.03 27.50 -3.18
C GLY A 20 4.66 26.06 -3.54
N ARG A 21 3.50 25.92 -4.19
CA ARG A 21 2.89 24.61 -4.51
C ARG A 21 3.75 23.74 -5.41
N LYS A 22 4.39 24.31 -6.43
CA LYS A 22 5.21 23.55 -7.39
C LYS A 22 6.41 22.84 -6.74
N ALA A 23 7.09 23.50 -5.81
CA ALA A 23 8.18 22.90 -5.05
C ALA A 23 7.66 21.81 -4.11
N TYR A 24 6.50 22.06 -3.48
CA TYR A 24 5.82 21.09 -2.65
C TYR A 24 5.26 19.89 -3.43
N GLU A 25 4.84 20.00 -4.68
CA GLU A 25 4.43 18.81 -5.44
C GLU A 25 5.65 17.99 -5.88
N LYS A 26 6.73 18.66 -6.27
CA LYS A 26 7.96 17.99 -6.70
C LYS A 26 8.59 17.15 -5.58
N HIS A 27 8.49 17.59 -4.32
CA HIS A 27 9.20 16.92 -3.22
C HIS A 27 8.73 15.49 -2.94
N PHE A 28 7.49 15.13 -3.27
CA PHE A 28 6.98 13.76 -3.10
C PHE A 28 7.72 12.73 -3.97
N LEU A 29 8.30 13.19 -5.09
CA LEU A 29 9.10 12.37 -6.01
C LEU A 29 10.59 12.40 -5.68
N GLU A 30 11.03 13.23 -4.72
CA GLU A 30 12.43 13.32 -4.36
C GLU A 30 12.88 12.12 -3.52
N ALA A 31 14.15 11.72 -3.69
CA ALA A 31 14.73 10.59 -2.97
C ALA A 31 14.67 10.74 -1.44
N ARG A 32 14.71 11.99 -0.94
CA ARG A 32 14.58 12.28 0.50
C ARG A 32 13.24 11.81 1.06
N HIS A 33 12.13 12.19 0.43
CA HIS A 33 10.80 11.79 0.87
C HIS A 33 10.62 10.27 0.73
N ALA A 34 11.06 9.71 -0.40
CA ALA A 34 11.00 8.27 -0.64
C ALA A 34 11.79 7.45 0.40
N THR A 35 12.97 7.92 0.80
CA THR A 35 13.81 7.25 1.80
C THR A 35 13.16 7.31 3.18
N ASN A 36 12.56 8.44 3.56
CA ASN A 36 11.88 8.57 4.84
C ASN A 36 10.62 7.72 4.90
N MET A 37 9.81 7.70 3.84
CA MET A 37 8.67 6.77 3.71
C MET A 37 9.10 5.32 3.88
N ARG A 38 10.21 4.93 3.23
CA ARG A 38 10.77 3.58 3.38
C ARG A 38 11.22 3.26 4.81
N ARG A 39 11.76 4.23 5.55
CA ARG A 39 12.11 4.06 6.98
C ARG A 39 10.89 3.87 7.87
N LEU A 40 9.74 4.42 7.48
CA LEU A 40 8.45 4.18 8.13
C LEU A 40 7.82 2.83 7.74
N GLY A 41 8.45 2.06 6.85
CA GLY A 41 7.92 0.79 6.34
C GLY A 41 6.84 0.96 5.26
N ILE A 42 6.67 2.17 4.73
CA ILE A 42 5.64 2.49 3.74
C ILE A 42 6.28 2.65 2.35
N PRO A 43 5.77 1.96 1.31
CA PRO A 43 6.28 2.15 -0.05
C PRO A 43 5.87 3.51 -0.63
N ASN A 44 6.80 4.25 -1.23
CA ASN A 44 6.49 5.53 -1.89
C ASN A 44 5.84 5.31 -3.27
N THR A 45 4.58 4.87 -3.30
CA THR A 45 3.78 4.70 -4.53
C THR A 45 2.96 5.95 -4.81
N ARG A 46 2.37 6.04 -6.01
CA ARG A 46 1.48 7.16 -6.39
C ARG A 46 0.28 7.35 -5.44
N GLN A 47 -0.13 6.29 -4.73
CA GLN A 47 -1.23 6.34 -3.76
C GLN A 47 -0.90 7.23 -2.55
N PHE A 48 0.39 7.43 -2.25
CA PHE A 48 0.86 8.27 -1.15
C PHE A 48 1.22 9.70 -1.61
N HIS A 49 0.95 10.05 -2.87
CA HIS A 49 1.26 11.40 -3.36
C HIS A 49 0.35 12.42 -2.68
N GLY A 50 0.95 13.43 -2.03
CA GLY A 50 0.21 14.44 -1.25
C GLY A 50 0.23 14.19 0.26
N VAL A 51 0.64 13.00 0.70
CA VAL A 51 0.71 12.66 2.13
C VAL A 51 1.97 13.23 2.75
N ALA A 52 1.82 14.13 3.71
CA ALA A 52 2.93 14.84 4.33
C ALA A 52 3.02 14.65 5.85
N ALA A 53 1.93 14.22 6.48
CA ALA A 53 1.87 13.88 7.90
C ALA A 53 2.17 12.39 8.12
N ILE A 54 2.87 12.07 9.22
CA ILE A 54 3.25 10.67 9.51
C ILE A 54 2.01 9.84 9.83
N ASP A 55 1.12 10.36 10.67
CA ASP A 55 -0.12 9.68 11.07
C ASP A 55 -1.02 9.35 9.87
N GLU A 56 -1.13 10.29 8.93
CA GLU A 56 -1.91 10.11 7.71
C GLU A 56 -1.32 8.99 6.82
N ALA A 57 0.01 8.95 6.69
CA ALA A 57 0.69 7.90 5.93
C ALA A 57 0.45 6.51 6.54
N GLN A 58 0.53 6.40 7.87
CA GLN A 58 0.30 5.14 8.58
C GLN A 58 -1.15 4.69 8.42
N ALA A 59 -2.13 5.57 8.65
CA ALA A 59 -3.54 5.25 8.51
C ALA A 59 -3.90 4.82 7.07
N LEU A 60 -3.33 5.48 6.06
CA LEU A 60 -3.53 5.11 4.66
C LEU A 60 -2.90 3.74 4.36
N TRP A 61 -1.70 3.48 4.85
CA TRP A 61 -1.03 2.21 4.66
C TRP A 61 -1.78 1.04 5.28
N GLU A 62 -2.29 1.21 6.50
CA GLU A 62 -3.11 0.19 7.18
C GLU A 62 -4.38 -0.15 6.39
N ARG A 63 -5.06 0.87 5.85
CA ARG A 63 -6.25 0.68 4.99
C ARG A 63 -5.90 -0.13 3.74
N ILE A 64 -4.84 0.26 3.03
CA ILE A 64 -4.39 -0.45 1.81
C ILE A 64 -4.00 -1.89 2.12
N GLN A 65 -3.32 -2.15 3.24
CA GLN A 65 -2.97 -3.51 3.65
C GLN A 65 -4.21 -4.35 3.96
N LYS A 66 -5.21 -3.76 4.61
CA LYS A 66 -6.47 -4.45 4.91
C LYS A 66 -7.24 -4.81 3.65
N GLU A 67 -7.33 -3.88 2.69
CA GLU A 67 -7.96 -4.13 1.40
C GLU A 67 -7.24 -5.22 0.61
N LYS A 68 -5.90 -5.15 0.53
CA LYS A 68 -5.09 -6.17 -0.16
C LYS A 68 -5.22 -7.55 0.48
N LYS A 69 -5.28 -7.62 1.82
CA LYS A 69 -5.49 -8.88 2.54
C LYS A 69 -6.87 -9.45 2.25
N ASN A 70 -7.91 -8.60 2.25
CA ASN A 70 -9.27 -9.02 1.89
C ASN A 70 -9.35 -9.52 0.44
N GLU A 71 -8.70 -8.84 -0.51
CA GLU A 71 -8.65 -9.28 -1.91
C GLU A 71 -7.95 -10.63 -2.05
N THR A 72 -6.84 -10.83 -1.35
CA THR A 72 -6.09 -12.10 -1.36
C THR A 72 -6.93 -13.23 -0.76
N VAL A 73 -7.60 -12.98 0.37
CA VAL A 73 -8.50 -13.95 1.01
C VAL A 73 -9.64 -14.30 0.06
N ASN A 74 -10.28 -13.29 -0.54
CA ASN A 74 -11.43 -13.51 -1.42
C ASN A 74 -11.06 -14.33 -2.66
N ASN A 75 -9.93 -14.03 -3.31
CA ASN A 75 -9.44 -14.78 -4.46
C ASN A 75 -9.09 -16.24 -4.11
N ASP A 76 -8.53 -16.51 -2.93
CA ASP A 76 -8.24 -17.89 -2.48
C ASP A 76 -9.53 -18.68 -2.21
N THR A 77 -10.60 -18.02 -1.75
CA THR A 77 -11.91 -18.64 -1.55
C THR A 77 -12.72 -18.90 -2.83
N PHE A 78 -12.51 -18.15 -3.91
CA PHE A 78 -13.35 -18.23 -5.12
C PHE A 78 -12.85 -19.23 -6.18
N GLU A 79 -11.60 -19.69 -6.11
CA GLU A 79 -11.12 -20.76 -7.00
C GLU A 79 -11.58 -22.14 -6.48
N GLU A 80 -12.67 -22.63 -7.08
CA GLU A 80 -13.20 -23.98 -6.90
C GLU A 80 -12.43 -24.98 -7.77
N TYR A 81 -11.88 -26.01 -7.13
CA TYR A 81 -11.18 -27.12 -7.76
C TYR A 81 -11.97 -28.41 -7.54
N GLU A 82 -12.21 -29.15 -8.63
CA GLU A 82 -12.86 -30.46 -8.61
C GLU A 82 -11.79 -31.57 -8.61
N ASP A 83 -11.94 -32.57 -7.75
CA ASP A 83 -11.11 -33.78 -7.76
C ASP A 83 -11.61 -34.81 -8.79
N SER A 84 -10.92 -35.95 -8.90
CA SER A 84 -11.32 -37.03 -9.81
C SER A 84 -12.61 -37.75 -9.42
N GLU A 85 -13.12 -37.51 -8.21
CA GLU A 85 -14.36 -38.08 -7.67
C GLU A 85 -15.55 -37.11 -7.74
N GLY A 86 -15.34 -35.88 -8.21
CA GLY A 86 -16.37 -34.84 -8.35
C GLY A 86 -16.60 -33.98 -7.11
N ASN A 87 -15.70 -34.04 -6.12
CA ASN A 87 -15.79 -33.19 -4.93
C ASN A 87 -15.20 -31.81 -5.21
N VAL A 88 -15.92 -30.76 -4.83
CA VAL A 88 -15.51 -29.37 -5.02
C VAL A 88 -14.85 -28.83 -3.75
N PHE A 89 -13.61 -28.37 -3.88
CA PHE A 89 -12.82 -27.78 -2.80
C PHE A 89 -12.34 -26.39 -3.17
N ASN A 90 -12.11 -25.53 -2.18
CA ASN A 90 -11.32 -24.32 -2.42
C ASN A 90 -9.86 -24.70 -2.76
N LYS A 91 -9.18 -23.83 -3.51
CA LYS A 91 -7.79 -24.02 -3.95
C LYS A 91 -6.84 -24.51 -2.88
N LYS A 92 -6.89 -23.89 -1.69
CA LYS A 92 -6.00 -24.22 -0.58
C LYS A 92 -6.24 -25.63 -0.05
N THR A 93 -7.50 -25.99 0.16
CA THR A 93 -7.91 -27.32 0.61
C THR A 93 -7.54 -28.38 -0.43
N TYR A 94 -7.80 -28.11 -1.72
CA TYR A 94 -7.42 -29.03 -2.81
C TYR A 94 -5.91 -29.28 -2.85
N LEU A 95 -5.09 -28.23 -2.77
CA LEU A 95 -3.63 -28.37 -2.78
C LEU A 95 -3.09 -29.08 -1.53
N ASP A 96 -3.66 -28.80 -0.35
CA ASP A 96 -3.27 -29.48 0.89
C ASP A 96 -3.66 -30.97 0.88
N LEU A 97 -4.86 -31.32 0.40
CA LEU A 97 -5.31 -32.70 0.24
C LEU A 97 -4.44 -33.46 -0.77
N LYS A 98 -4.15 -32.85 -1.93
CA LYS A 98 -3.26 -33.42 -2.95
C LYS A 98 -1.84 -33.64 -2.43
N ARG A 99 -1.31 -32.71 -1.64
CA ARG A 99 0.03 -32.82 -1.04
C ARG A 99 0.10 -33.94 0.01
N GLN A 100 -1.01 -34.18 0.71
CA GLN A 100 -1.16 -35.29 1.66
C GLN A 100 -1.46 -36.63 0.96
N GLY A 101 -1.75 -36.62 -0.35
CA GLY A 101 -2.12 -37.81 -1.12
C GLY A 101 -3.53 -38.32 -0.81
N LEU A 102 -4.41 -37.45 -0.33
CA LEU A 102 -5.80 -37.77 0.03
C LEU A 102 -6.76 -37.66 -1.17
N ILE A 103 -6.34 -36.99 -2.24
CA ILE A 103 -7.00 -36.86 -3.56
C ILE A 103 -5.95 -36.83 -4.67
#